data_AF-A0AAD2GWA5-F1
#
_entry.id   AF-A0AAD2GWA5-F1
#
_cell.length_a   1.000
_cell.length_b   1.000
_cell.length_c   1.000
_cell.angle_alpha   90.00
_cell.angle_beta   90.00
_cell.angle_gamma   90.00
#
_symmetry.space_group_name_H-M   'P 1'
#
loop_
_entity.id
_entity.type
_entity.pdbx_description
1 polymer ?
#
loop_
_entity_poly.entity_id
_entity_poly.type
_entity_poly.pdbx_seq_one_letter_code
_entity_poly.pdbx_strand_id
1 'polypeptide(L)'
;MTISTNPSAPLVAVVGGTGNQAAAQKLAARGVVMYAVDLTVQNKDAVMQAFVGADLAFLVTNFWEHVDPEREIAEGKLMIDAVKAAAVKRVTKAEISIYGRESGVPIVDVQAGYYSSNLFNPIFGPQKQEDGSFALEWPFSRATQLPMIDTATDYGLWVLKVFEQPEFPVGSTLHTAAEMISFEDITFQLAEATGKKIFARQLPVPQFVARCTAAAMPPHIVRDMQDTAGAVGEFGCQSSHH
;
A
#
# COMPACT_ATOMS: atom_id res chain seq x y z
N MET A 1 -1.29 -12.33 -1.32
CA MET A 1 -2.46 -13.12 -1.74
C MET A 1 -2.23 -13.60 -3.17
N THR A 2 -1.98 -14.88 -3.38
CA THR A 2 -1.88 -15.47 -4.73
C THR A 2 -3.29 -15.56 -5.35
N ILE A 3 -3.44 -15.57 -6.68
CA ILE A 3 -4.75 -15.68 -7.35
C ILE A 3 -4.61 -16.65 -8.53
N SER A 4 -5.30 -17.79 -8.53
CA SER A 4 -5.40 -18.65 -9.72
C SER A 4 -6.65 -18.25 -10.52
N THR A 5 -6.52 -18.12 -11.84
CA THR A 5 -7.63 -17.81 -12.78
C THR A 5 -8.01 -18.99 -13.67
N ASN A 6 -7.52 -20.20 -13.40
CA ASN A 6 -8.05 -21.39 -14.03
C ASN A 6 -9.46 -21.67 -13.45
N PRO A 7 -10.55 -21.68 -14.23
CA PRO A 7 -11.91 -21.89 -13.73
C PRO A 7 -12.12 -23.27 -13.08
N SER A 8 -11.20 -24.22 -13.26
CA SER A 8 -11.17 -25.51 -12.55
C SER A 8 -10.19 -25.57 -11.38
N ALA A 9 -9.35 -24.54 -11.15
CA ALA A 9 -8.44 -24.48 -10.02
C ALA A 9 -8.97 -23.55 -8.92
N PRO A 10 -8.78 -23.88 -7.63
CA PRO A 10 -9.27 -23.05 -6.55
C PRO A 10 -8.55 -21.69 -6.49
N LEU A 11 -9.26 -20.65 -6.02
CA LEU A 11 -8.61 -19.39 -5.62
C LEU A 11 -7.76 -19.67 -4.38
N VAL A 12 -6.44 -19.45 -4.47
CA VAL A 12 -5.48 -19.78 -3.40
C VAL A 12 -4.88 -18.51 -2.79
N ALA A 13 -5.21 -18.21 -1.53
CA ALA A 13 -4.58 -17.12 -0.80
C ALA A 13 -3.48 -17.66 0.15
N VAL A 14 -2.25 -17.20 -0.07
CA VAL A 14 -1.15 -17.33 0.90
C VAL A 14 -1.17 -16.11 1.81
N VAL A 15 -1.21 -16.32 3.13
CA VAL A 15 -1.23 -15.28 4.16
C VAL A 15 -0.02 -15.46 5.07
N GLY A 16 0.74 -14.37 5.25
CA GLY A 16 1.80 -14.23 6.26
C GLY A 16 1.30 -14.65 7.64
N GLY A 17 2.10 -15.43 8.37
CA GLY A 17 1.72 -16.37 9.43
C GLY A 17 0.84 -15.90 10.60
N THR A 18 0.42 -14.64 10.69
CA THR A 18 -0.38 -14.10 11.82
C THR A 18 -1.44 -13.07 11.41
N GLY A 19 -1.62 -12.75 10.13
CA GLY A 19 -2.54 -11.69 9.68
C GLY A 19 -4.03 -12.01 9.84
N ASN A 20 -4.70 -11.34 10.78
CA ASN A 20 -6.15 -11.23 10.97
C ASN A 20 -6.96 -12.52 10.67
N GLN A 21 -6.98 -13.45 11.64
CA GLN A 21 -7.74 -14.71 11.55
C GLN A 21 -9.20 -14.52 11.12
N ALA A 22 -9.86 -13.44 11.55
CA ALA A 22 -11.24 -13.16 11.16
C ALA A 22 -11.37 -12.81 9.67
N ALA A 23 -10.43 -12.06 9.10
CA ALA A 23 -10.38 -11.79 7.66
C ALA A 23 -10.09 -13.06 6.87
N ALA A 24 -9.14 -13.88 7.33
CA ALA A 24 -8.83 -15.17 6.72
C ALA A 24 -10.03 -16.13 6.72
N GLN A 25 -10.79 -16.19 7.83
CA GLN A 25 -12.00 -16.99 7.94
C GLN A 25 -13.11 -16.50 7.00
N LYS A 26 -13.29 -15.19 6.85
CA LYS A 26 -14.24 -14.62 5.88
C LYS A 26 -13.90 -14.99 4.44
N LEU A 27 -12.60 -15.02 4.09
CA LEU A 27 -12.16 -15.46 2.78
C LEU A 27 -12.38 -16.97 2.59
N ALA A 28 -12.03 -17.78 3.59
CA ALA A 28 -12.27 -19.22 3.56
C ALA A 28 -13.76 -19.56 3.36
N ALA A 29 -14.65 -18.84 4.06
CA ALA A 29 -16.11 -18.97 3.93
C ALA A 29 -16.63 -18.62 2.52
N ARG A 30 -15.84 -17.87 1.73
CA ARG A 30 -16.15 -17.54 0.32
C ARG A 30 -15.54 -18.53 -0.68
N GLY A 31 -14.98 -19.64 -0.20
CA GLY A 31 -14.37 -20.68 -1.04
C GLY A 31 -12.90 -20.45 -1.39
N VAL A 32 -12.24 -19.50 -0.74
CA VAL A 32 -10.80 -19.27 -0.92
C VAL A 32 -10.02 -20.32 -0.13
N VAL A 33 -9.10 -21.02 -0.80
CA VAL A 33 -8.17 -21.93 -0.13
C VAL A 33 -7.10 -21.10 0.56
N MET A 34 -7.01 -21.23 1.88
CA MET A 34 -6.08 -20.46 2.70
C MET A 34 -4.85 -21.30 3.06
N TYR A 35 -3.66 -20.78 2.77
CA TYR A 35 -2.39 -21.33 3.27
C TYR A 35 -1.82 -20.37 4.31
N ALA A 36 -1.64 -20.87 5.54
CA ALA A 36 -0.93 -20.15 6.58
C ALA A 36 0.57 -20.39 6.41
N VAL A 37 1.29 -19.38 5.94
CA VAL A 37 2.73 -19.46 5.67
C VAL A 37 3.38 -18.23 6.23
N ASP A 38 4.32 -18.41 7.16
CA ASP A 38 5.16 -17.31 7.59
C ASP A 38 6.09 -16.90 6.43
N LEU A 39 5.96 -15.67 5.93
CA LEU A 39 6.64 -15.19 4.71
C LEU A 39 8.06 -14.69 5.01
N THR A 40 8.79 -15.43 5.84
CA THR A 40 10.11 -15.08 6.33
C THR A 40 11.20 -15.84 5.59
N VAL A 41 12.41 -15.26 5.54
CA VAL A 41 13.58 -15.93 4.95
C VAL A 41 13.95 -17.23 5.66
N GLN A 42 13.63 -17.34 6.96
CA GLN A 42 13.82 -18.54 7.77
C GLN A 42 12.87 -19.67 7.36
N ASN A 43 11.72 -19.34 6.74
CA ASN A 43 10.71 -20.29 6.30
C ASN A 43 10.69 -20.49 4.77
N LYS A 44 11.86 -20.29 4.13
CA LYS A 44 12.03 -20.32 2.67
C LYS A 44 11.30 -21.45 1.98
N ASP A 45 11.47 -22.71 2.42
CA ASP A 45 10.91 -23.86 1.71
C ASP A 45 9.37 -23.85 1.69
N ALA A 46 8.74 -23.46 2.79
CA ALA A 46 7.29 -23.31 2.85
C ALA A 46 6.81 -22.15 1.96
N VAL A 47 7.55 -21.04 1.93
CA VAL A 47 7.26 -19.92 1.02
C VAL A 47 7.33 -20.38 -0.43
N MET A 48 8.40 -21.08 -0.85
CA MET A 48 8.53 -21.61 -2.20
C MET A 48 7.37 -22.54 -2.57
N GLN A 49 7.02 -23.45 -1.65
CA GLN A 49 5.94 -24.41 -1.86
C GLN A 49 4.57 -23.73 -2.01
N ALA A 50 4.34 -22.59 -1.35
CA ALA A 50 3.08 -21.87 -1.37
C ALA A 50 2.72 -21.27 -2.75
N PHE A 51 3.71 -21.11 -3.63
CA PHE A 51 3.50 -20.57 -4.98
C PHE A 51 3.35 -21.66 -6.06
N VAL A 52 3.65 -22.92 -5.76
CA VAL A 52 3.59 -24.02 -6.74
C VAL A 52 2.17 -24.17 -7.30
N GLY A 53 2.04 -24.12 -8.62
CA GLY A 53 0.76 -24.26 -9.32
C GLY A 53 -0.05 -22.95 -9.45
N ALA A 54 0.50 -21.82 -9.01
CA ALA A 54 -0.15 -20.52 -9.17
C ALA A 54 -0.06 -19.98 -10.60
N ASP A 55 -1.17 -19.48 -11.15
CA ASP A 55 -1.19 -18.80 -12.44
C ASP A 55 -0.88 -17.29 -12.31
N LEU A 56 -1.37 -16.65 -11.24
CA LEU A 56 -1.14 -15.23 -10.94
C LEU A 56 -0.76 -15.05 -9.47
N ALA A 57 -0.05 -13.97 -9.15
CA ALA A 57 0.30 -13.63 -7.77
C ALA A 57 0.14 -12.14 -7.46
N PHE A 58 -0.56 -11.81 -6.37
CA PHE A 58 -0.58 -10.46 -5.81
C PHE A 58 0.20 -10.43 -4.49
N LEU A 59 1.29 -9.66 -4.47
CA LEU A 59 2.27 -9.62 -3.38
C LEU A 59 2.17 -8.28 -2.66
N VAL A 60 2.08 -8.33 -1.33
CA VAL A 60 2.14 -7.17 -0.44
C VAL A 60 3.05 -7.54 0.73
N THR A 61 4.01 -6.67 1.05
CA THR A 61 4.81 -6.72 2.28
C THR A 61 4.28 -5.66 3.23
N ASN A 62 4.29 -5.94 4.53
CA ASN A 62 3.82 -5.01 5.54
C ASN A 62 5.00 -4.24 6.13
N PHE A 63 5.37 -3.14 5.46
CA PHE A 63 6.43 -2.22 5.86
C PHE A 63 6.38 -1.85 7.35
N TRP A 64 5.17 -1.61 7.89
CA TRP A 64 4.95 -1.15 9.27
C TRP A 64 5.14 -2.22 10.34
N GLU A 65 5.20 -3.50 9.98
CA GLU A 65 5.27 -4.59 10.97
C GLU A 65 6.65 -4.76 11.60
N HIS A 66 7.69 -4.45 10.83
CA HIS A 66 9.07 -4.69 11.24
C HIS A 66 9.92 -3.42 11.21
N VAL A 67 9.50 -2.39 10.46
CA VAL A 67 10.23 -1.13 10.26
C VAL A 67 11.73 -1.36 10.03
N ASP A 68 12.01 -2.44 9.30
CA ASP A 68 13.33 -2.96 8.96
C ASP A 68 13.37 -3.14 7.43
N PRO A 69 13.96 -2.16 6.72
CA PRO A 69 14.01 -2.19 5.26
C PRO A 69 14.78 -3.39 4.69
N GLU A 70 15.84 -3.84 5.37
CA GLU A 70 16.66 -4.95 4.88
C GLU A 70 15.87 -6.26 4.92
N ARG A 71 15.11 -6.46 6.00
CA ARG A 71 14.22 -7.61 6.15
C ARG A 71 13.13 -7.63 5.09
N GLU A 72 12.45 -6.51 4.85
CA GLU A 72 11.39 -6.42 3.84
C GLU A 72 11.93 -6.69 2.43
N ILE A 73 13.10 -6.15 2.11
CA ILE A 73 13.79 -6.44 0.85
C ILE A 73 14.08 -7.94 0.72
N ALA A 74 14.60 -8.57 1.79
CA ALA A 74 14.95 -9.98 1.77
C ALA A 74 13.73 -10.91 1.61
N GLU A 75 12.68 -10.69 2.40
CA GLU A 75 11.42 -11.44 2.34
C GLU A 75 10.73 -11.24 0.98
N GLY A 76 10.78 -10.01 0.48
CA GLY A 76 10.16 -9.72 -0.78
C GLY A 76 10.94 -10.19 -2.00
N LYS A 77 12.28 -10.33 -1.93
CA LYS A 77 13.09 -11.07 -2.92
C LYS A 77 12.75 -12.56 -2.91
N LEU A 78 12.62 -13.16 -1.73
CA LEU A 78 12.20 -14.55 -1.59
C LEU A 78 10.85 -14.83 -2.27
N MET A 79 9.86 -13.93 -2.11
CA MET A 79 8.59 -14.08 -2.82
C MET A 79 8.73 -14.00 -4.35
N ILE A 80 9.62 -13.15 -4.88
CA ILE A 80 9.91 -13.07 -6.32
C ILE A 80 10.58 -14.36 -6.81
N ASP A 81 11.52 -14.93 -6.04
CA ASP A 81 12.16 -16.21 -6.36
C ASP A 81 11.14 -17.35 -6.38
N ALA A 82 10.21 -17.39 -5.42
CA ALA A 82 9.16 -18.39 -5.35
C ALA A 82 8.22 -18.34 -6.56
N VAL A 83 7.79 -17.14 -6.92
CA VAL A 83 7.01 -16.86 -8.13
C VAL A 83 7.73 -17.33 -9.39
N LYS A 84 9.03 -17.02 -9.50
CA LYS A 84 9.84 -17.42 -10.66
C LYS A 84 9.94 -18.94 -10.76
N ALA A 85 10.23 -19.62 -9.65
CA ALA A 85 10.32 -21.07 -9.58
C ALA A 85 8.99 -21.76 -9.92
N ALA A 86 7.87 -21.14 -9.57
CA ALA A 86 6.53 -21.63 -9.88
C ALA A 86 6.05 -21.31 -11.30
N ALA A 87 6.83 -20.57 -12.10
CA ALA A 87 6.48 -20.13 -13.46
C ALA A 87 5.14 -19.35 -13.52
N VAL A 88 4.89 -18.51 -12.51
CA VAL A 88 3.69 -17.67 -12.44
C VAL A 88 3.65 -16.72 -13.63
N LYS A 89 2.49 -16.64 -14.30
CA LYS A 89 2.34 -15.96 -15.60
C LYS A 89 2.16 -14.45 -15.47
N ARG A 90 1.71 -13.97 -14.31
CA ARG A 90 1.56 -12.53 -14.04
C ARG A 90 1.60 -12.20 -12.55
N VAL A 91 2.27 -11.11 -12.20
CA VAL A 91 2.49 -10.71 -10.80
C VAL A 91 2.20 -9.23 -10.60
N THR A 92 1.68 -8.86 -9.44
CA THR A 92 1.62 -7.47 -9.01
C THR A 92 2.25 -7.26 -7.64
N LYS A 93 3.07 -6.21 -7.47
CA LYS A 93 3.70 -5.85 -6.19
C LYS A 93 4.04 -4.37 -6.13
N ALA A 94 3.77 -3.73 -4.99
CA ALA A 94 3.91 -2.28 -4.79
C ALA A 94 5.36 -1.76 -4.60
N GLU A 95 6.30 -2.55 -4.06
CA GLU A 95 7.60 -2.00 -3.59
C GLU A 95 8.87 -2.78 -4.00
N ILE A 96 8.76 -3.92 -4.70
CA ILE A 96 9.95 -4.68 -5.19
C ILE A 96 9.94 -4.81 -6.71
N SER A 97 9.55 -3.73 -7.37
CA SER A 97 9.43 -3.70 -8.82
C SER A 97 10.79 -3.78 -9.51
N ILE A 98 11.87 -3.23 -8.95
CA ILE A 98 13.22 -3.29 -9.56
C ILE A 98 13.76 -4.74 -9.62
N TYR A 99 13.85 -5.43 -8.48
CA TYR A 99 14.34 -6.81 -8.46
C TYR A 99 13.42 -7.77 -9.23
N GLY A 100 12.10 -7.55 -9.17
CA GLY A 100 11.13 -8.32 -9.96
C GLY A 100 11.36 -8.18 -11.47
N ARG A 101 11.56 -6.94 -11.96
CA ARG A 101 11.88 -6.64 -13.36
C ARG A 101 13.18 -7.31 -13.80
N GLU A 102 14.24 -7.20 -12.99
CA GLU A 102 15.55 -7.81 -13.30
C GLU A 102 15.53 -9.35 -13.27
N SER A 103 14.64 -9.93 -12.45
CA SER A 103 14.53 -11.39 -12.30
C SER A 103 13.86 -12.09 -13.48
N GLY A 104 13.25 -11.33 -14.41
CA GLY A 104 12.52 -11.85 -15.57
C GLY A 104 11.09 -12.30 -15.25
N VAL A 105 10.54 -11.89 -14.11
CA VAL A 105 9.16 -12.18 -13.72
C VAL A 105 8.20 -11.22 -14.43
N PRO A 106 7.04 -11.68 -14.93
CA PRO A 106 6.05 -10.84 -15.59
C PRO A 106 5.26 -9.95 -14.61
N ILE A 107 5.96 -8.97 -14.02
CA ILE A 107 5.43 -8.08 -12.97
C ILE A 107 4.80 -6.81 -13.55
N VAL A 108 3.67 -6.40 -12.98
CA VAL A 108 3.09 -5.05 -13.11
C VAL A 108 3.04 -4.44 -11.72
N ASP A 109 3.71 -3.31 -11.52
CA ASP A 109 3.72 -2.62 -10.22
C ASP A 109 2.41 -1.85 -10.06
N VAL A 110 1.69 -2.05 -8.95
CA VAL A 110 0.42 -1.36 -8.68
C VAL A 110 0.58 -0.55 -7.40
N GLN A 111 0.77 0.76 -7.58
CA GLN A 111 1.02 1.68 -6.47
C GLN A 111 -0.27 2.36 -6.06
N ALA A 112 -0.66 2.13 -4.81
CA ALA A 112 -1.80 2.81 -4.21
C ALA A 112 -1.46 4.28 -3.94
N GLY A 113 -2.45 5.16 -4.14
CA GLY A 113 -2.41 6.52 -3.62
C GLY A 113 -2.44 6.55 -2.09
N TYR A 114 -2.63 7.73 -1.52
CA TYR A 114 -2.79 7.90 -0.08
C TYR A 114 -4.01 7.13 0.44
N TYR A 115 -3.91 6.47 1.59
CA TYR A 115 -5.01 5.65 2.11
C TYR A 115 -5.98 6.52 2.89
N SER A 116 -7.26 6.49 2.55
CA SER A 116 -8.28 7.28 3.26
C SER A 116 -8.36 6.89 4.73
N SER A 117 -8.05 5.63 5.04
CA SER A 117 -7.95 5.11 6.41
C SER A 117 -6.88 5.80 7.27
N ASN A 118 -5.85 6.41 6.66
CA ASN A 118 -4.85 7.19 7.40
C ASN A 118 -5.44 8.46 8.04
N LEU A 119 -6.61 8.94 7.58
CA LEU A 119 -7.32 10.05 8.22
C LEU A 119 -7.86 9.69 9.62
N PHE A 120 -7.91 8.41 9.98
CA PHE A 120 -8.23 7.95 11.34
C PHE A 120 -7.00 7.71 12.21
N ASN A 121 -5.79 7.86 11.64
CA ASN A 121 -4.55 7.70 12.38
C ASN A 121 -4.31 8.90 13.31
N PRO A 122 -3.89 8.69 14.57
CA PRO A 122 -3.67 9.79 15.51
C PRO A 122 -2.55 10.76 15.13
N ILE A 123 -1.69 10.42 14.17
CA ILE A 123 -0.59 11.28 13.72
C ILE A 123 -0.93 11.99 12.40
N PHE A 124 -1.63 11.30 11.49
CA PHE A 124 -1.90 11.81 10.15
C PHE A 124 -3.33 12.35 9.96
N GLY A 125 -4.25 12.02 10.86
CA GLY A 125 -5.64 12.47 10.84
C GLY A 125 -5.89 13.82 11.50
N PRO A 126 -7.14 14.31 11.50
CA PRO A 126 -7.51 15.57 12.13
C PRO A 126 -7.27 15.56 13.64
N GLN A 127 -6.52 16.56 14.12
CA GLN A 127 -6.16 16.73 15.53
C GLN A 127 -7.13 17.67 16.23
N LYS A 128 -7.62 17.27 17.40
CA LYS A 128 -8.51 18.11 18.22
C LYS A 128 -7.75 19.34 18.74
N GLN A 129 -8.37 20.51 18.61
CA GLN A 129 -7.85 21.79 19.09
C GLN A 129 -8.47 22.16 20.45
N GLU A 130 -7.92 23.17 21.13
CA GLU A 130 -8.40 23.64 22.44
C GLU A 130 -9.86 24.12 22.42
N ASP A 131 -10.29 24.74 21.32
CA ASP A 131 -11.66 25.24 21.12
C ASP A 131 -12.67 24.14 20.74
N GLY A 132 -12.23 22.88 20.67
CA GLY A 132 -13.04 21.74 20.30
C GLY A 132 -13.20 21.52 18.79
N SER A 133 -12.62 22.37 17.95
CA SER A 133 -12.48 22.12 16.51
C SER A 133 -11.40 21.08 16.21
N PHE A 134 -11.26 20.69 14.94
CA PHE A 134 -10.23 19.78 14.48
C PHE A 134 -9.41 20.42 13.36
N ALA A 135 -8.09 20.27 13.43
CA ALA A 135 -7.18 20.69 12.37
C ALA A 135 -6.61 19.44 11.70
N LEU A 136 -6.81 19.29 10.40
CA LEU A 136 -5.96 18.40 9.63
C LEU A 136 -4.68 19.20 9.31
N GLU A 137 -3.51 18.62 9.59
CA GLU A 137 -2.23 19.31 9.52
C GLU A 137 -1.17 18.50 8.78
N TRP A 138 -0.82 18.96 7.57
CA TRP A 138 0.12 18.30 6.67
C TRP A 138 1.17 19.28 6.12
N PRO A 139 2.31 18.77 5.61
CA PRO A 139 3.41 19.62 5.18
C PRO A 139 3.19 20.26 3.80
N PHE A 140 2.04 20.03 3.18
CA PHE A 140 1.70 20.49 1.84
C PHE A 140 0.81 21.73 1.86
N SER A 141 0.74 22.42 0.73
CA SER A 141 -0.21 23.52 0.51
C SER A 141 -1.66 23.01 0.63
N ARG A 142 -2.57 23.88 1.07
CA ARG A 142 -4.01 23.56 1.17
C ARG A 142 -4.64 23.19 -0.17
N ALA A 143 -4.07 23.69 -1.28
CA ALA A 143 -4.51 23.41 -2.63
C ALA A 143 -3.85 22.17 -3.27
N THR A 144 -2.88 21.55 -2.59
CA THR A 144 -2.18 20.37 -3.12
C THR A 144 -3.18 19.23 -3.35
N GLN A 145 -3.22 18.72 -4.57
CA GLN A 145 -4.04 17.58 -4.98
C GLN A 145 -3.36 16.28 -4.56
N LEU A 146 -4.10 15.43 -3.84
CA LEU A 146 -3.63 14.14 -3.37
C LEU A 146 -4.40 13.00 -4.06
N PRO A 147 -3.71 11.96 -4.56
CA PRO A 147 -4.35 10.76 -5.05
C PRO A 147 -4.89 9.98 -3.86
N MET A 148 -6.18 10.09 -3.56
CA MET A 148 -6.82 9.39 -2.45
C MET A 148 -7.43 8.07 -2.90
N ILE A 149 -7.28 7.00 -2.10
CA ILE A 149 -7.89 5.69 -2.36
C ILE A 149 -8.42 5.07 -1.05
N ASP A 150 -9.58 4.43 -1.12
CA ASP A 150 -10.01 3.48 -0.10
C ASP A 150 -9.49 2.08 -0.47
N THR A 151 -8.38 1.69 0.14
CA THR A 151 -7.74 0.41 -0.19
C THR A 151 -8.58 -0.81 0.20
N ALA A 152 -9.53 -0.66 1.13
CA ALA A 152 -10.40 -1.75 1.55
C ALA A 152 -11.47 -2.09 0.49
N THR A 153 -11.85 -1.12 -0.33
CA THR A 153 -12.94 -1.26 -1.31
C THR A 153 -12.44 -1.21 -2.76
N ASP A 154 -11.48 -0.34 -3.07
CA ASP A 154 -11.09 -0.03 -4.44
C ASP A 154 -9.85 -0.77 -4.92
N TYR A 155 -8.85 -0.99 -4.05
CA TYR A 155 -7.53 -1.46 -4.49
C TYR A 155 -7.59 -2.86 -5.13
N GLY A 156 -8.45 -3.75 -4.63
CA GLY A 156 -8.67 -5.06 -5.22
C GLY A 156 -9.23 -5.00 -6.65
N LEU A 157 -10.01 -3.97 -6.99
CA LEU A 157 -10.54 -3.78 -8.35
C LEU A 157 -9.43 -3.41 -9.33
N TRP A 158 -8.49 -2.56 -8.92
CA TRP A 158 -7.32 -2.23 -9.72
C TRP A 158 -6.42 -3.43 -9.97
N VAL A 159 -6.17 -4.23 -8.93
CA VAL A 159 -5.39 -5.48 -9.04
C VAL A 159 -6.08 -6.47 -9.98
N LEU A 160 -7.40 -6.65 -9.85
CA LEU A 160 -8.18 -7.50 -10.76
C LEU A 160 -8.06 -7.03 -12.21
N LYS A 161 -8.22 -5.72 -12.43
CA LYS A 161 -8.11 -5.10 -13.75
C LYS A 161 -6.75 -5.40 -14.38
N VAL A 162 -5.66 -5.27 -13.61
CA VAL A 162 -4.32 -5.63 -14.07
C VAL A 162 -4.24 -7.09 -14.48
N PHE A 163 -4.86 -8.02 -13.75
CA PHE A 163 -4.82 -9.42 -14.14
C PHE A 163 -5.61 -9.74 -15.41
N GLU A 164 -6.79 -9.14 -15.59
CA GLU A 164 -7.69 -9.40 -16.73
C GLU A 164 -7.20 -8.76 -18.04
N GLN A 165 -6.40 -7.71 -17.95
CA GLN A 165 -6.17 -6.81 -19.07
C GLN A 165 -4.74 -6.90 -19.61
N PRO A 166 -4.52 -7.36 -20.85
CA PRO A 166 -3.18 -7.46 -21.43
C PRO A 166 -2.55 -6.08 -21.73
N GLU A 167 -3.33 -4.99 -21.73
CA GLU A 167 -2.84 -3.65 -22.00
C GLU A 167 -1.91 -3.08 -20.93
N PHE A 168 -1.89 -3.62 -19.70
CA PHE A 168 -0.89 -3.26 -18.69
C PHE A 168 0.41 -4.01 -18.95
N PRO A 169 1.41 -3.39 -19.60
CA PRO A 169 2.57 -4.12 -20.08
C PRO A 169 3.38 -4.62 -18.88
N VAL A 170 3.96 -5.81 -19.01
CA VAL A 170 4.96 -6.28 -18.05
C VAL A 170 6.06 -5.24 -17.89
N GLY A 171 6.45 -4.97 -16.66
CA GLY A 171 7.42 -3.95 -16.27
C GLY A 171 6.81 -2.57 -16.00
N SER A 172 5.55 -2.32 -16.38
CA SER A 172 4.89 -1.03 -16.11
C SER A 172 4.56 -0.81 -14.63
N THR A 173 4.31 0.46 -14.29
CA THR A 173 3.77 0.89 -13.00
C THR A 173 2.40 1.53 -13.23
N LEU A 174 1.41 1.11 -12.47
CA LEU A 174 0.06 1.67 -12.41
C LEU A 174 -0.12 2.42 -11.09
N HIS A 175 -0.36 3.73 -11.17
CA HIS A 175 -0.71 4.54 -10.00
C HIS A 175 -2.24 4.59 -9.87
N THR A 176 -2.76 4.22 -8.70
CA THR A 176 -4.20 4.07 -8.48
C THR A 176 -4.72 5.10 -7.48
N ALA A 177 -5.80 5.79 -7.85
CA ALA A 177 -6.55 6.68 -6.98
C ALA A 177 -8.05 6.52 -7.26
N ALA A 178 -8.88 6.71 -6.25
CA ALA A 178 -10.33 6.89 -6.41
C ALA A 178 -10.64 8.34 -6.79
N GLU A 179 -9.93 9.30 -6.18
CA GLU A 179 -10.15 10.73 -6.41
C GLU A 179 -8.81 11.49 -6.29
N MET A 180 -8.65 12.53 -7.11
CA MET A 180 -7.67 13.59 -6.86
C MET A 180 -8.37 14.69 -6.08
N ILE A 181 -8.01 14.86 -4.81
CA ILE A 181 -8.72 15.77 -3.91
C ILE A 181 -7.73 16.65 -3.15
N SER A 182 -8.11 17.93 -2.96
CA SER A 182 -7.29 18.85 -2.19
C SER A 182 -7.43 18.63 -0.69
N PHE A 183 -6.44 19.12 0.06
CA PHE A 183 -6.51 19.12 1.52
C PHE A 183 -7.72 19.90 2.06
N GLU A 184 -8.04 21.02 1.43
CA GLU A 184 -9.19 21.84 1.75
C GLU A 184 -10.49 21.06 1.55
N ASP A 185 -10.63 20.39 0.40
CA ASP A 185 -11.82 19.59 0.07
C ASP A 185 -11.95 18.36 0.97
N ILE A 186 -10.85 17.69 1.34
CA ILE A 186 -10.87 16.61 2.34
C ILE A 186 -11.49 17.13 3.65
N THR A 187 -11.05 18.29 4.14
CA THR A 187 -11.58 18.82 5.40
C THR A 187 -13.03 19.28 5.28
N PHE A 188 -13.44 19.77 4.11
CA PHE A 188 -14.84 20.11 3.82
C PHE A 188 -15.73 18.87 3.87
N GLN A 189 -15.36 17.80 3.15
CA GLN A 189 -16.12 16.54 3.13
C GLN A 189 -16.19 15.90 4.52
N LEU A 190 -15.08 15.91 5.28
CA LEU A 190 -15.06 15.41 6.66
C LEU A 190 -15.96 16.25 7.58
N ALA A 191 -15.97 17.57 7.42
CA ALA A 191 -16.82 18.46 8.21
C ALA A 191 -18.31 18.20 7.93
N GLU A 192 -18.67 18.05 6.66
CA GLU A 192 -20.03 17.71 6.22
C GLU A 192 -20.48 16.36 6.77
N ALA A 193 -19.66 15.31 6.58
CA ALA A 193 -19.99 13.95 6.99
C ALA A 193 -20.08 13.76 8.52
N THR A 194 -19.32 14.55 9.30
CA THR A 194 -19.24 14.40 10.76
C THR A 194 -20.01 15.45 11.55
N GLY A 195 -20.43 16.55 10.91
CA GLY A 195 -21.00 17.72 11.57
C GLY A 195 -20.01 18.47 12.47
N LYS A 196 -18.71 18.18 12.38
CA LYS A 196 -17.65 18.81 13.19
C LYS A 196 -17.02 19.98 12.46
N LYS A 197 -16.50 20.94 13.22
CA LYS A 197 -15.65 22.00 12.68
C LYS A 197 -14.27 21.41 12.38
N ILE A 198 -13.95 21.23 11.10
CA ILE A 198 -12.67 20.69 10.63
C ILE A 198 -12.07 21.68 9.65
N PHE A 199 -10.79 21.99 9.79
CA PHE A 199 -10.09 22.87 8.87
C PHE A 199 -8.71 22.35 8.48
N ALA A 200 -8.29 22.77 7.29
CA ALA A 200 -6.98 22.48 6.72
C ALA A 200 -5.95 23.52 7.19
N ARG A 201 -4.84 23.08 7.81
CA ARG A 201 -3.69 23.93 8.14
C ARG A 201 -2.40 23.35 7.57
N GLN A 202 -1.70 24.11 6.74
CA GLN A 202 -0.36 23.75 6.31
C GLN A 202 0.60 23.88 7.50
N LEU A 203 1.35 22.82 7.76
CA LEU A 203 2.38 22.78 8.79
C LEU A 203 3.75 22.92 8.10
N PRO A 204 4.63 23.84 8.50
CA PRO A 204 5.98 23.90 7.93
C PRO A 204 6.71 22.56 8.08
N VAL A 205 7.46 22.14 7.05
CA VAL A 205 8.16 20.84 7.02
C VAL A 205 8.97 20.57 8.31
N PRO A 206 9.74 21.52 8.88
CA PRO A 206 10.46 21.27 10.14
C PRO A 206 9.55 20.96 11.33
N GLN A 207 8.35 21.57 11.38
CA GLN A 207 7.38 21.30 12.45
C GLN A 207 6.71 19.94 12.25
N PHE A 208 6.42 19.56 11.00
CA PHE A 208 5.93 18.23 10.67
C PHE A 208 6.95 17.13 11.05
N VAL A 209 8.23 17.34 10.71
CA VAL A 209 9.34 16.46 11.10
C VAL A 209 9.48 16.35 12.62
N ALA A 210 9.35 17.46 13.34
CA ALA A 210 9.36 17.45 14.80
C ALA A 210 8.20 16.65 15.38
N ARG A 211 6.99 16.74 14.79
CA ARG A 211 5.84 15.94 15.19
C ARG A 211 6.07 14.44 14.96
N CYS A 212 6.61 14.05 13.81
CA CYS A 212 6.93 12.65 13.52
C CYS A 212 7.99 12.10 14.48
N THR A 213 9.02 12.89 14.77
CA THR A 213 10.05 12.55 15.77
C THR A 213 9.44 12.41 17.17
N ALA A 214 8.57 13.33 17.58
CA ALA A 214 7.89 13.29 18.88
C ALA A 214 6.95 12.09 19.02
N ALA A 215 6.41 11.59 17.91
CA ALA A 215 5.64 10.35 17.85
C ALA A 215 6.51 9.07 17.85
N ALA A 216 7.83 9.20 18.09
CA ALA A 216 8.79 8.10 18.12
C ALA A 216 8.85 7.28 16.81
N MET A 217 8.58 7.93 15.66
CA MET A 217 8.80 7.28 14.37
C MET A 217 10.30 7.02 14.15
N PRO A 218 10.67 5.89 13.52
CA PRO A 218 12.07 5.60 13.26
C PRO A 218 12.74 6.66 12.36
N PRO A 219 14.04 6.97 12.56
CA PRO A 219 14.69 8.09 11.88
C PRO A 219 14.66 8.04 10.35
N HIS A 220 14.70 6.85 9.76
CA HIS A 220 14.60 6.69 8.31
C HIS A 220 13.21 7.07 7.79
N ILE A 221 12.13 6.72 8.51
CA ILE A 221 10.75 7.13 8.20
C ILE A 221 10.59 8.64 8.26
N VAL A 222 11.16 9.27 9.30
CA VAL A 222 11.11 10.73 9.44
C VAL A 222 11.81 11.42 8.27
N ARG A 223 12.95 10.87 7.81
CA ARG A 223 13.65 11.34 6.62
C ARG A 223 12.81 11.16 5.36
N ASP A 224 12.25 9.97 5.13
CA ASP A 224 11.42 9.70 3.94
C ASP A 224 10.20 10.63 3.88
N MET A 225 9.59 10.92 5.05
CA MET A 225 8.52 11.89 5.18
C MET A 225 8.95 13.33 4.87
N GLN A 226 10.15 13.72 5.30
CA GLN A 226 10.72 15.03 4.98
C GLN A 226 10.98 15.17 3.48
N ASP A 227 11.55 14.14 2.86
CA ASP A 227 11.87 14.12 1.43
C ASP A 227 10.58 14.14 0.59
N THR A 228 9.57 13.34 0.98
CA THR A 228 8.24 13.35 0.36
C THR A 228 7.57 14.72 0.50
N ALA A 229 7.66 15.34 1.68
CA ALA A 229 7.14 16.68 1.92
C ALA A 229 7.76 17.73 0.99
N GLY A 230 9.09 17.67 0.81
CA GLY A 230 9.82 18.52 -0.12
C GLY A 230 9.38 18.30 -1.57
N ALA A 231 9.38 17.04 -2.03
CA ALA A 231 9.05 16.68 -3.41
C ALA A 231 7.62 17.08 -3.79
N VAL A 232 6.63 16.78 -2.94
CA VAL A 232 5.24 17.18 -3.20
C VAL A 232 5.06 18.70 -3.11
N GLY A 233 5.81 19.38 -2.25
CA GLY A 233 5.79 20.85 -2.19
C GLY A 233 6.31 21.51 -3.46
N GLU A 234 7.38 20.95 -4.04
CA GLU A 234 8.05 21.50 -5.22
C GLU A 234 7.34 21.10 -6.52
N PHE A 235 6.90 19.85 -6.63
CA PHE A 235 6.41 19.30 -7.88
C PHE A 235 4.91 18.91 -7.83
N GLY A 236 4.29 18.82 -6.66
CA GLY A 236 2.94 18.23 -6.50
C GLY A 236 2.94 16.70 -6.61
N CYS A 237 1.81 16.05 -6.34
CA CYS A 237 1.71 14.58 -6.41
C CYS A 237 1.55 14.01 -7.82
N GLN A 238 1.51 14.84 -8.86
CA GLN A 238 1.22 14.44 -10.25
C GLN A 238 2.44 14.47 -11.18
N SER A 239 3.60 14.91 -10.69
CA SER A 239 4.74 15.35 -11.52
C SER A 239 5.95 14.42 -11.48
N SER A 240 5.94 13.40 -10.61
CA SER A 240 6.85 12.28 -10.83
C SER A 240 6.33 11.52 -12.06
N HIS A 241 7.15 11.47 -13.11
CA HIS A 241 7.04 10.63 -14.32
C HIS A 241 6.67 11.38 -15.63
N HIS A 242 7.63 12.16 -16.13
CA HIS A 242 8.01 12.09 -17.54
C HIS A 242 9.18 11.11 -17.71
#